data_AF-A0A2V6XFT5-F1
#
_entry.id   AF-A0A2V6XFT5-F1
#
_cell.length_a   1.000
_cell.length_b   1.000
_cell.length_c   1.000
_cell.angle_alpha   90.00
_cell.angle_beta   90.00
_cell.angle_gamma   90.00
#
_symmetry.space_group_name_H-M   'P 1'
#
loop_
_entity.id
_entity.type
_entity.pdbx_description
1 polymer ?
#
loop_
_entity_poly.entity_id
_entity_poly.type
_entity_poly.pdbx_seq_one_letter_code
_entity_poly.pdbx_strand_id
1 'polypeptide(L)'
;MIVLTCFRTRRRIGAYLDGALEGGAARSAARHLSGCVTCQREAEALRRVRALFQRNLSPSSSLAAPDWSGFWPGIVRGIEDGRRRQPLHVTAPRWRWRPRWVLGSAMAVAGLLSLTLWQTMPGLFTPDPPVVVSSAHTEDPRGTVMVYSTHEKDVTVVWVLGLDDSSD
;
A
#
# COMPACT_ATOMS: atom_id res chain seq x y z
N MET A 1 -12.62 -20.30 -15.76
CA MET A 1 -12.22 -20.27 -14.33
C MET A 1 -11.22 -21.40 -14.00
N ILE A 2 -10.15 -21.58 -14.80
CA ILE A 2 -9.20 -22.71 -14.68
C ILE A 2 -7.86 -22.24 -14.08
N VAL A 3 -7.45 -21.00 -14.35
CA VAL A 3 -6.15 -20.46 -13.89
C VAL A 3 -6.03 -20.43 -12.36
N LEU A 4 -7.06 -19.96 -11.65
CA LEU A 4 -7.05 -19.89 -10.19
C LEU A 4 -7.09 -21.27 -9.51
N THR A 5 -7.79 -22.23 -10.11
CA THR A 5 -7.86 -23.61 -9.60
C THR A 5 -6.56 -24.36 -9.87
N CYS A 6 -5.92 -24.14 -11.03
CA CYS A 6 -4.56 -24.60 -11.30
C CYS A 6 -3.57 -24.03 -10.29
N PHE A 7 -3.56 -22.71 -10.08
CA PHE A 7 -2.65 -22.06 -9.13
C PHE A 7 -2.82 -22.60 -7.70
N ARG A 8 -4.07 -22.73 -7.23
CA ARG A 8 -4.36 -23.30 -5.91
C ARG A 8 -3.95 -24.77 -5.82
N THR A 9 -4.21 -25.56 -6.85
CA THR A 9 -3.88 -26.99 -6.86
C THR A 9 -2.38 -27.17 -6.86
N ARG A 10 -1.65 -26.45 -7.73
CA ARG A 10 -0.17 -26.45 -7.83
C ARG A 10 0.50 -26.21 -6.48
N ARG A 11 0.04 -25.23 -5.70
CA ARG A 11 0.56 -24.97 -4.34
C ARG A 11 0.25 -26.08 -3.33
N ARG A 12 -0.73 -26.93 -3.61
CA ARG A 12 -1.22 -27.99 -2.72
C ARG A 12 -0.81 -29.39 -3.16
N ILE A 13 -0.15 -29.57 -4.31
CA ILE A 13 0.19 -30.89 -4.85
C ILE A 13 1.04 -31.69 -3.86
N GLY A 14 2.08 -31.09 -3.27
CA GLY A 14 2.92 -31.77 -2.27
C GLY A 14 2.11 -32.31 -1.10
N ALA A 15 1.38 -31.43 -0.40
CA ALA A 15 0.52 -31.82 0.71
C ALA A 15 -0.56 -32.86 0.31
N TYR A 16 -1.08 -32.80 -0.91
CA TYR A 16 -1.99 -33.81 -1.43
C TYR A 16 -1.30 -35.17 -1.60
N LEU A 17 -0.11 -35.20 -2.20
CA LEU A 17 0.66 -36.42 -2.41
C LEU A 17 1.15 -37.05 -1.09
N ASP A 18 1.35 -36.23 -0.06
CA ASP A 18 1.75 -36.70 1.27
C ASP A 18 0.54 -37.08 2.16
N GLY A 19 -0.69 -36.96 1.66
CA GLY A 19 -1.90 -37.25 2.42
C GLY A 19 -2.20 -36.24 3.53
N ALA A 20 -1.52 -35.09 3.54
CA ALA A 20 -1.65 -34.05 4.56
C ALA A 20 -2.83 -33.10 4.35
N LEU A 21 -3.54 -33.21 3.21
CA LEU A 21 -4.78 -32.46 2.98
C LEU A 21 -5.99 -33.23 3.50
N GLU A 22 -6.85 -32.54 4.23
CA GLU A 22 -8.09 -33.11 4.76
C GLU A 22 -9.35 -32.57 4.03
N GLY A 23 -10.44 -33.34 4.13
CA GLY A 23 -11.79 -32.92 3.79
C GLY A 23 -11.95 -32.32 2.38
N GLY A 24 -12.51 -31.11 2.32
CA GLY A 24 -12.83 -30.43 1.05
C GLY A 24 -11.60 -30.07 0.22
N ALA A 25 -10.45 -29.81 0.85
CA ALA A 25 -9.22 -29.45 0.16
C ALA A 25 -8.67 -30.64 -0.64
N ALA A 26 -8.65 -31.84 -0.05
CA ALA A 26 -8.24 -33.06 -0.72
C ALA A 26 -9.16 -33.40 -1.91
N ARG A 27 -10.49 -33.35 -1.70
CA ARG A 27 -11.47 -33.62 -2.77
C ARG A 27 -11.35 -32.62 -3.92
N SER A 28 -11.14 -31.34 -3.63
CA SER A 28 -10.95 -30.31 -4.65
C SER A 28 -9.65 -30.54 -5.45
N ALA A 29 -8.55 -30.90 -4.78
CA ALA A 29 -7.28 -31.18 -5.44
C ALA A 29 -7.40 -32.43 -6.33
N ALA A 30 -8.01 -33.51 -5.83
CA ALA A 30 -8.25 -34.74 -6.59
C ALA A 30 -9.10 -34.48 -7.85
N ARG A 31 -10.21 -33.75 -7.72
CA ARG A 31 -11.07 -33.39 -8.86
C ARG A 31 -10.35 -32.55 -9.91
N HIS A 32 -9.50 -31.62 -9.49
CA HIS A 32 -8.73 -30.83 -10.44
C HIS A 32 -7.65 -31.68 -11.12
N LEU A 33 -6.94 -32.50 -10.35
CA LEU A 33 -5.92 -33.41 -10.88
C LEU A 33 -6.52 -34.45 -11.84
N SER A 34 -7.77 -34.88 -11.70
CA SER A 34 -8.37 -35.80 -12.68
C SER A 34 -8.66 -35.15 -14.04
N GLY A 35 -8.78 -33.82 -14.12
CA GLY A 35 -9.15 -33.11 -15.34
C GLY A 35 -8.10 -32.18 -15.93
N CYS A 36 -6.97 -31.94 -15.25
CA CYS A 36 -5.96 -30.97 -15.67
C CYS A 36 -4.60 -31.61 -15.94
N VAL A 37 -4.24 -31.75 -17.22
CA VAL A 37 -2.98 -32.37 -17.67
C VAL A 37 -1.75 -31.65 -17.10
N THR A 38 -1.76 -30.32 -17.00
CA THR A 38 -0.63 -29.55 -16.47
C THR A 38 -0.35 -29.91 -15.01
N CYS A 39 -1.39 -29.93 -14.16
CA CYS A 39 -1.22 -30.30 -12.76
C CYS A 39 -0.91 -31.80 -12.57
N GLN A 40 -1.40 -32.68 -13.46
CA GLN A 40 -1.02 -34.10 -13.47
C GLN A 40 0.49 -34.28 -13.69
N ARG A 41 1.05 -33.61 -14.71
CA ARG A 41 2.48 -33.67 -15.01
C ARG A 41 3.35 -33.20 -13.85
N GLU A 42 2.93 -32.13 -13.16
CA GLU A 42 3.62 -31.65 -11.96
C GLU A 42 3.56 -32.66 -10.81
N ALA A 43 2.39 -33.27 -10.58
CA ALA A 43 2.24 -34.32 -9.57
C ALA A 43 3.12 -35.55 -9.88
N GLU A 44 3.19 -35.96 -11.14
CA GLU A 44 4.07 -37.04 -11.58
C GLU A 44 5.55 -36.69 -11.42
N ALA A 45 5.95 -35.45 -11.73
CA ALA A 45 7.32 -35.00 -11.52
C ALA A 45 7.72 -35.11 -10.04
N LEU A 46 6.84 -34.67 -9.12
CA LEU A 46 7.07 -34.83 -7.68
C LEU A 46 7.13 -36.30 -7.26
N ARG A 47 6.27 -37.17 -7.80
CA ARG A 47 6.34 -38.63 -7.55
C ARG A 47 7.66 -39.23 -8.03
N ARG A 48 8.16 -38.83 -9.20
CA ARG A 48 9.46 -39.30 -9.71
C ARG A 48 10.61 -38.90 -8.80
N VAL A 49 10.64 -37.64 -8.36
CA VAL A 49 11.66 -37.16 -7.41
C VAL A 49 11.58 -37.93 -6.09
N ARG A 50 10.38 -38.14 -5.54
CA ARG A 50 10.19 -38.96 -4.32
C ARG A 50 10.68 -40.39 -4.51
N ALA A 51 10.40 -41.03 -5.65
CA ALA A 51 10.88 -42.36 -5.95
C ALA A 51 12.41 -42.43 -6.06
N LEU A 52 13.06 -41.38 -6.56
CA LEU A 52 14.53 -41.29 -6.54
C LEU A 52 15.07 -41.21 -5.12
N PHE A 53 14.48 -40.39 -4.25
CA PHE A 53 14.88 -40.35 -2.84
C PHE A 53 14.66 -41.68 -2.13
N GLN A 54 13.51 -42.32 -2.34
CA GLN A 54 13.23 -43.63 -1.73
C GLN A 54 14.20 -44.71 -2.20
N ARG A 55 14.73 -44.64 -3.43
CA ARG A 55 15.73 -45.60 -3.89
C ARG A 55 17.13 -45.35 -3.34
N ASN A 56 17.49 -44.09 -3.10
CA ASN A 56 18.85 -43.70 -2.71
C ASN A 56 19.03 -43.48 -1.20
N LEU A 57 17.96 -43.12 -0.49
CA LEU A 57 17.95 -42.77 0.93
C LEU A 57 17.22 -43.79 1.81
N SER A 58 16.52 -44.77 1.22
CA SER A 58 16.06 -45.91 2.03
C SER A 58 17.29 -46.54 2.64
N PRO A 59 17.37 -46.63 3.98
CA PRO A 59 18.45 -47.36 4.62
C PRO A 59 18.49 -48.73 3.97
N SER A 60 19.64 -49.16 3.47
CA SER A 60 19.83 -50.57 3.14
C SER A 60 19.27 -51.36 4.31
N SER A 61 18.38 -52.31 4.03
CA SER A 61 17.68 -53.15 5.00
C SER A 61 18.60 -53.89 5.99
N SER A 62 19.92 -53.73 5.85
CA SER A 62 20.99 -54.20 6.71
C SER A 62 21.30 -53.31 7.92
N LEU A 63 20.80 -52.05 7.98
CA LEU A 63 20.97 -51.21 9.17
C LEU A 63 19.78 -51.38 10.11
N ALA A 64 20.05 -51.81 11.35
CA ALA A 64 19.05 -51.76 12.41
C ALA A 64 18.50 -50.33 12.51
N ALA A 65 17.17 -50.20 12.53
CA ALA A 65 16.55 -48.90 12.65
C ALA A 65 17.08 -48.18 13.92
N PRO A 66 17.41 -46.88 13.85
CA PRO A 66 17.81 -46.13 15.04
C PRO A 66 16.75 -46.23 16.13
N ASP A 67 17.16 -46.33 17.39
CA ASP A 67 16.22 -46.22 18.50
C ASP A 67 15.72 -44.78 18.62
N TRP A 68 14.46 -44.55 18.28
CA TRP A 68 13.80 -43.24 18.35
C TRP A 68 13.10 -42.99 19.70
N SER A 69 13.15 -43.94 20.64
CA SER A 69 12.39 -43.90 21.90
C SER A 69 12.66 -42.65 22.75
N GLY A 70 13.90 -42.15 22.76
CA GLY A 70 14.28 -40.95 23.51
C GLY A 70 13.88 -39.61 22.86
N PHE A 71 13.68 -39.58 21.55
CA PHE A 71 13.44 -38.36 20.78
C PHE A 71 11.98 -38.20 20.33
N TRP A 72 11.38 -39.29 19.84
CA TRP A 72 10.04 -39.28 19.24
C TRP A 72 8.93 -38.77 20.18
N PRO A 73 8.90 -39.11 21.49
CA PRO A 73 7.87 -38.60 22.39
C PRO A 73 7.84 -37.07 22.49
N GLY A 74 9.01 -36.41 22.37
CA GLY A 74 9.11 -34.95 22.35
C GLY A 74 8.44 -34.35 21.11
N ILE A 75 8.66 -34.95 19.93
CA ILE A 75 7.98 -34.55 18.69
C ILE A 75 6.48 -34.73 18.81
N VAL A 76 6.01 -35.91 19.25
CA VAL A 76 4.58 -36.20 19.39
C VAL A 76 3.92 -35.18 20.30
N ARG A 77 4.52 -34.90 21.46
CA ARG A 77 4.03 -33.88 22.40
C ARG A 77 3.99 -32.49 21.76
N GLY A 78 5.04 -32.10 21.03
CA GLY A 78 5.08 -30.83 20.31
C GLY A 78 3.97 -30.69 19.26
N ILE A 79 3.67 -31.76 18.51
CA ILE A 79 2.58 -31.79 17.53
C ILE A 79 1.21 -31.71 18.22
N GLU A 80 1.00 -32.48 19.29
CA GLU A 80 -0.25 -32.44 20.06
C GLU A 80 -0.49 -31.08 20.71
N ASP A 81 0.55 -30.48 21.27
CA ASP A 81 0.49 -29.14 21.86
C ASP A 81 0.23 -28.08 20.79
N GLY A 82 0.86 -28.21 19.61
CA GLY A 82 0.56 -27.37 18.46
C GLY A 82 -0.88 -27.52 17.96
N ARG A 83 -1.44 -28.73 17.98
CA ARG A 83 -2.84 -28.99 17.64
C ARG A 83 -3.81 -28.41 18.67
N ARG A 84 -3.50 -28.54 19.96
CA ARG A 84 -4.27 -27.91 21.06
C ARG A 84 -4.22 -26.38 21.00
N ARG A 85 -3.07 -25.83 20.62
CA ARG A 85 -2.85 -24.39 20.43
C ARG A 85 -3.27 -23.88 19.06
N GLN A 86 -3.84 -24.73 18.19
CA GLN A 86 -4.30 -24.28 16.89
C GLN A 86 -5.16 -23.04 17.13
N PRO A 87 -4.75 -21.87 16.58
CA PRO A 87 -5.38 -20.63 16.95
C PRO A 87 -6.86 -20.84 16.64
N LEU A 88 -7.68 -20.75 17.69
CA LEU A 88 -9.11 -20.51 17.53
C LEU A 88 -9.18 -19.50 16.41
N HIS A 89 -9.81 -19.86 15.29
CA HIS A 89 -10.06 -18.90 14.23
C HIS A 89 -10.60 -17.69 14.96
N VAL A 90 -9.78 -16.65 15.08
CA VAL A 90 -10.23 -15.40 15.68
C VAL A 90 -11.22 -14.98 14.63
N THR A 91 -12.48 -15.31 14.87
CA THR A 91 -13.60 -14.69 14.23
C THR A 91 -13.38 -13.25 14.60
N ALA A 92 -12.67 -12.54 13.71
CA ALA A 92 -12.48 -11.11 13.83
C ALA A 92 -13.84 -10.61 14.22
N PRO A 93 -13.97 -9.95 15.40
CA PRO A 93 -15.27 -9.57 15.89
C PRO A 93 -15.89 -8.85 14.72
N ARG A 94 -17.03 -9.38 14.24
CA ARG A 94 -17.85 -8.68 13.27
C ARG A 94 -18.36 -7.48 14.03
N TRP A 95 -17.48 -6.52 14.24
CA TRP A 95 -17.77 -5.21 14.74
C TRP A 95 -18.62 -4.65 13.62
N ARG A 96 -19.92 -4.87 13.79
CA ARG A 96 -20.98 -4.25 13.03
C ARG A 96 -20.82 -2.77 13.30
N TRP A 97 -19.89 -2.14 12.60
CA TRP A 97 -19.86 -0.71 12.39
C TRP A 97 -21.19 -0.45 11.71
N ARG A 98 -22.16 0.00 12.50
CA ARG A 98 -23.44 0.44 11.97
C ARG A 98 -23.09 1.56 10.98
N PRO A 99 -23.35 1.40 9.68
CA PRO A 99 -22.83 2.29 8.62
C PRO A 99 -23.29 3.75 8.79
N ARG A 100 -24.30 3.98 9.64
CA ARG A 100 -24.84 5.30 10.00
C ARG A 100 -23.82 6.19 10.75
N TRP A 101 -22.87 5.61 11.49
CA TRP A 101 -21.88 6.38 12.23
C TRP A 101 -20.67 6.79 11.39
N VAL A 102 -20.39 6.08 10.29
CA VAL A 102 -19.28 6.40 9.37
C VAL A 102 -19.61 7.61 8.50
N LEU A 103 -20.88 7.76 8.10
CA LEU A 103 -21.34 8.92 7.33
C LEU A 103 -21.32 10.22 8.17
N GLY A 104 -21.71 10.14 9.45
CA GLY A 104 -21.73 11.30 10.33
C GLY A 104 -20.33 11.86 10.64
N SER A 105 -19.34 10.99 10.86
CA SER A 105 -17.97 11.43 11.17
C SER A 105 -17.26 12.04 9.96
N ALA A 106 -17.47 11.49 8.75
CA ALA A 106 -16.90 12.04 7.52
C ALA A 106 -17.39 13.47 7.24
N MET A 107 -18.69 13.74 7.45
CA MET A 107 -19.24 15.09 7.28
C MET A 107 -18.71 16.08 8.33
N ALA A 108 -18.55 15.65 9.58
CA ALA A 108 -17.99 16.51 10.63
C ALA A 108 -16.53 16.91 10.33
N VAL A 109 -15.71 15.96 9.87
CA VAL A 109 -14.31 16.22 9.50
C VAL A 109 -14.23 17.13 8.27
N ALA A 110 -15.04 16.89 7.24
CA ALA A 110 -15.09 17.76 6.07
C ALA A 110 -15.55 19.19 6.41
N GLY A 111 -16.54 19.33 7.31
CA GLY A 111 -16.99 20.62 7.80
C GLY A 111 -15.92 21.38 8.58
N LEU A 112 -15.20 20.70 9.47
CA LEU A 112 -14.07 21.27 10.21
C LEU A 112 -12.93 21.71 9.27
N LEU A 113 -12.57 20.90 8.28
CA LEU A 113 -11.55 21.23 7.28
C LEU A 113 -11.96 22.43 6.42
N SER A 114 -13.23 22.49 6.00
CA SER A 114 -13.75 23.63 5.25
C SER A 114 -13.71 24.92 6.09
N LEU A 115 -14.17 24.87 7.34
CA LEU A 115 -14.19 26.02 8.23
C LEU A 115 -12.77 26.52 8.55
N THR A 116 -11.84 25.59 8.84
CA THR A 116 -10.43 25.93 9.08
C THR A 116 -9.76 26.49 7.85
N LEU A 117 -10.02 25.95 6.65
CA LEU A 117 -9.49 26.49 5.40
C LEU A 117 -10.02 27.90 5.13
N TRP A 118 -11.29 28.16 5.44
CA TRP A 118 -11.91 29.48 5.28
C TRP A 118 -11.36 30.51 6.27
N GLN A 119 -11.08 30.11 7.51
CA GLN A 119 -10.44 30.97 8.51
C GLN A 119 -8.96 31.24 8.23
N THR A 120 -8.28 30.34 7.51
CA THR A 120 -6.82 30.45 7.26
C THR A 120 -6.47 31.08 5.92
N MET A 121 -7.37 31.14 4.95
CA MET A 121 -7.14 31.80 3.64
C MET A 121 -8.09 32.98 3.34
N PRO A 122 -8.06 34.08 4.11
CA PRO A 122 -8.77 35.31 3.75
C PRO A 122 -8.12 36.08 2.58
N GLY A 123 -6.93 35.66 2.09
CA GLY A 123 -6.13 36.43 1.12
C GLY A 123 -6.24 36.04 -0.36
N LEU A 124 -6.90 34.93 -0.72
CA LEU A 124 -6.96 34.48 -2.13
C LEU A 124 -7.96 35.27 -3.00
N PHE A 125 -8.84 36.06 -2.38
CA PHE A 125 -9.89 36.81 -3.08
C PHE A 125 -9.87 38.31 -2.78
N THR A 126 -8.83 38.82 -2.12
CA THR A 126 -8.62 40.27 -2.00
C THR A 126 -8.20 40.80 -3.37
N PRO A 127 -9.01 41.66 -4.03
CA PRO A 127 -8.57 42.35 -5.23
C PRO A 127 -7.34 43.21 -4.89
N ASP A 128 -6.33 43.22 -5.75
CA ASP A 128 -5.15 44.07 -5.56
C ASP A 128 -5.57 45.53 -5.29
N PRO A 129 -4.96 46.21 -4.31
CA PRO A 129 -5.29 47.59 -4.01
C PRO A 129 -5.02 48.50 -5.22
N PRO A 130 -5.88 49.50 -5.47
CA PRO A 130 -5.74 50.35 -6.65
C PRO A 130 -4.42 51.12 -6.62
N VAL A 131 -3.69 51.05 -7.75
CA VAL A 131 -2.45 51.81 -7.96
C VAL A 131 -2.79 53.30 -8.05
N VAL A 132 -2.39 54.08 -7.05
CA VAL A 132 -2.55 55.54 -7.04
C VAL A 132 -1.34 56.16 -7.73
N VAL A 133 -1.52 56.70 -8.93
CA VAL A 133 -0.50 57.49 -9.62
C VAL A 133 -0.73 58.96 -9.29
N SER A 134 0.15 59.54 -8.48
CA SER A 134 0.15 60.98 -8.22
C SER A 134 1.15 61.65 -9.16
N SER A 135 0.66 62.54 -10.03
CA SER A 135 1.53 63.35 -10.90
C SER A 135 1.88 64.65 -10.18
N ALA A 136 3.16 64.97 -10.09
CA ALA A 136 3.64 66.25 -9.57
C ALA A 136 4.14 67.08 -10.75
N HIS A 137 3.60 68.28 -10.93
CA HIS A 137 4.11 69.24 -11.90
C HIS A 137 5.37 69.92 -11.34
N THR A 138 6.43 69.95 -12.14
CA THR A 138 7.66 70.69 -11.86
C THR A 138 7.53 72.12 -12.39
N GLU A 139 8.28 73.06 -11.81
CA GLU A 139 8.28 74.50 -12.15
C GLU A 139 8.90 74.77 -13.54
N ASP A 140 9.59 73.78 -14.13
CA ASP A 140 10.14 73.81 -15.48
C ASP A 140 9.14 73.25 -16.51
N PRO A 141 8.70 74.01 -17.53
CA PRO A 141 7.71 73.58 -18.52
C PRO A 141 8.16 72.41 -19.41
N ARG A 142 9.43 71.97 -19.34
CA ARG A 142 9.97 70.83 -20.12
C ARG A 142 10.22 69.56 -19.30
N GLY A 143 10.17 69.64 -17.98
CA GLY A 143 10.37 68.48 -17.11
C GLY A 143 9.04 67.77 -16.81
N THR A 144 9.03 66.44 -16.81
CA THR A 144 7.91 65.65 -16.27
C THR A 144 8.42 64.67 -15.23
N VAL A 145 7.80 64.67 -14.06
CA VAL A 145 8.14 63.75 -12.95
C VAL A 145 7.00 62.76 -12.75
N MET A 146 7.31 61.48 -12.85
CA MET A 146 6.39 60.38 -12.59
C MET A 146 6.87 59.60 -11.37
N VAL A 147 6.04 59.57 -10.32
CA VAL A 147 6.34 58.85 -9.08
C VAL A 147 5.52 57.57 -9.03
N TYR A 148 6.20 56.43 -8.95
CA TYR A 148 5.59 55.13 -8.75
C TYR A 148 5.96 54.58 -7.37
N SER A 149 4.97 54.42 -6.51
CA SER A 149 5.11 53.79 -5.20
C SER A 149 4.38 52.46 -5.19
N THR A 150 5.09 51.37 -4.87
CA THR A 150 4.49 50.06 -4.65
C THR A 150 4.48 49.74 -3.16
N HIS A 151 3.30 49.40 -2.61
CA HIS A 151 3.11 49.16 -1.18
C HIS A 151 3.83 47.90 -0.67
N GLU A 152 4.30 47.03 -1.56
CA GLU A 152 4.80 45.71 -1.17
C GLU A 152 6.30 45.71 -0.79
N LYS A 153 7.07 46.74 -1.16
CA LYS A 153 8.53 46.74 -1.01
C LYS A 153 9.14 47.99 -0.37
N ASP A 154 8.34 48.93 0.10
CA ASP A 154 8.85 50.22 0.64
C ASP A 154 9.81 50.95 -0.32
N VAL A 155 9.66 50.70 -1.62
CA VAL A 155 10.48 51.27 -2.68
C VAL A 155 9.64 52.26 -3.47
N THR A 156 10.14 53.49 -3.57
CA THR A 156 9.57 54.54 -4.42
C THR A 156 10.52 54.78 -5.59
N VAL A 157 10.02 54.62 -6.81
CA VAL A 157 10.78 54.89 -8.03
C VAL A 157 10.32 56.22 -8.59
N VAL A 158 11.26 57.17 -8.71
CA VAL A 158 11.01 58.50 -9.26
C VAL A 158 11.66 58.58 -10.63
N TRP A 159 10.86 58.79 -11.66
CA TRP A 159 11.33 59.00 -13.02
C TRP A 159 11.28 60.50 -13.33
N VAL A 160 12.41 61.07 -13.73
CA VAL A 160 12.51 62.46 -14.18
C VAL A 160 12.92 62.44 -15.65
N LEU A 161 12.08 63.00 -16.52
CA LEU A 161 12.33 63.10 -17.95
C LEU A 161 12.51 64.58 -18.35
N GLY A 162 13.47 64.85 -19.25
CA GLY A 162 13.64 66.16 -19.89
C GLY A 162 14.71 67.08 -19.28
N LEU A 163 15.59 66.58 -18.40
CA LEU A 163 16.76 67.32 -17.92
C LEU A 163 17.97 66.96 -18.80
N ASP A 164 18.37 67.85 -19.70
CA ASP A 164 19.64 67.72 -20.42
C ASP A 164 20.80 68.09 -19.49
N ASP A 165 21.82 67.22 -19.43
CA ASP A 165 23.09 67.49 -18.74
C ASP A 165 23.79 68.67 -19.42
N SER A 166 23.80 69.84 -18.78
CA SER A 166 24.75 70.90 -19.11
C SER A 166 26.11 70.56 -18.50
N SER A 167 26.86 69.71 -19.18
CA SER A 167 28.31 69.64 -19.03
C SER A 167 28.94 70.72 -19.90
N ASP A 168 29.09 71.92 -19.34
CA ASP A 168 30.19 72.88 -19.61
C ASP A 168 30.22 73.96 -18.51
#